data_AF-A0A921HNL3-F1
#
_entry.id   AF-A0A921HNL3-F1
#
_cell.length_a   1.000
_cell.length_b   1.000
_cell.length_c   1.000
_cell.angle_alpha   90.00
_cell.angle_beta   90.00
_cell.angle_gamma   90.00
#
_symmetry.space_group_name_H-M   'P 1'
#
loop_
_entity.id
_entity.type
_entity.pdbx_description
1 polymer ?
#
loop_
_entity_poly.entity_id
_entity_poly.type
_entity_poly.pdbx_seq_one_letter_code
_entity_poly.pdbx_strand_id
1 'polypeptide(L)'
;MNISILGCGRWASFHAWYAHHIGHNVTVWGRKNSANLQTLMATHKNEYLTLPEDIHFTDDLATALHFADTVIISISSQQLRDLAQQINKTGIYQNKTFVLCMKGIEISTGKRLSEVLAEELTGSFDIGVWVGPGHVQDFLQGIPNCMVVSALNSSVSKKIIDIFSSDLIRFYYSRDLIGTEIG
;
A
#
# COMPACT_ATOMS: atom_id res chain seq x y z
N MET A 1 10.96 -10.45 -2.09
CA MET A 1 11.64 -9.30 -1.46
C MET A 1 10.87 -8.87 -0.20
N ASN A 2 11.27 -7.81 0.49
CA ASN A 2 10.54 -7.31 1.66
C ASN A 2 9.58 -6.18 1.24
N ILE A 3 8.32 -6.27 1.68
CA ILE A 3 7.26 -5.28 1.43
C ILE A 3 6.65 -4.85 2.76
N SER A 4 6.47 -3.54 2.95
CA SER A 4 5.75 -3.01 4.11
C SER A 4 4.37 -2.52 3.71
N ILE A 5 3.36 -2.88 4.49
CA ILE A 5 1.98 -2.41 4.31
C ILE A 5 1.65 -1.44 5.45
N LEU A 6 1.43 -0.17 5.14
CA LEU A 6 0.97 0.82 6.11
C LEU A 6 -0.56 0.84 6.09
N GLY A 7 -1.16 0.20 7.08
CA GLY A 7 -2.62 0.07 7.25
C GLY A 7 -3.06 -1.32 7.71
N CYS A 8 -4.21 -1.38 8.39
CA CYS A 8 -4.81 -2.62 8.91
C CYS A 8 -6.28 -2.78 8.49
N GLY A 9 -6.70 -2.10 7.43
CA GLY A 9 -8.05 -2.21 6.89
C GLY A 9 -8.25 -3.47 6.04
N ARG A 10 -9.45 -3.58 5.43
CA ARG A 10 -9.81 -4.64 4.48
C ARG A 10 -8.78 -4.78 3.35
N TRP A 11 -8.55 -3.70 2.63
CA TRP A 11 -7.61 -3.69 1.50
C TRP A 11 -6.17 -3.80 1.98
N ALA A 12 -5.77 -3.16 3.09
CA ALA A 12 -4.42 -3.32 3.61
C ALA A 12 -4.08 -4.79 3.93
N SER A 13 -5.01 -5.49 4.60
CA SER A 13 -4.84 -6.91 4.92
C SER A 13 -4.82 -7.76 3.64
N PHE A 14 -5.63 -7.41 2.63
CA PHE A 14 -5.53 -8.04 1.32
C PHE A 14 -4.17 -7.81 0.65
N HIS A 15 -3.63 -6.60 0.65
CA HIS A 15 -2.30 -6.33 0.07
C HIS A 15 -1.21 -7.09 0.80
N ALA A 16 -1.33 -7.25 2.13
CA ALA A 16 -0.41 -8.08 2.92
C ALA A 16 -0.48 -9.55 2.49
N TRP A 17 -1.69 -10.11 2.42
CA TRP A 17 -1.92 -11.47 1.94
C TRP A 17 -1.41 -11.67 0.52
N TYR A 18 -1.72 -10.74 -0.39
CA TYR A 18 -1.38 -10.85 -1.79
C TYR A 18 0.14 -10.77 -2.01
N ALA A 19 0.81 -9.80 -1.39
CA ALA A 19 2.27 -9.69 -1.47
C ALA A 19 2.95 -10.96 -0.94
N HIS A 20 2.43 -11.55 0.15
CA HIS A 20 2.90 -12.84 0.65
C HIS A 20 2.63 -13.99 -0.33
N HIS A 21 1.41 -14.05 -0.86
CA HIS A 21 0.96 -15.09 -1.80
C HIS A 21 1.85 -15.18 -3.05
N ILE A 22 2.39 -14.05 -3.52
CA ILE A 22 3.32 -13.98 -4.65
C ILE A 22 4.80 -14.11 -4.25
N GLY A 23 5.09 -14.51 -3.01
CA GLY A 23 6.44 -14.87 -2.54
C GLY A 23 7.25 -13.71 -1.95
N HIS A 24 6.61 -12.70 -1.35
CA HIS A 24 7.32 -11.64 -0.63
C HIS A 24 7.23 -11.81 0.89
N ASN A 25 8.25 -11.32 1.60
CA ASN A 25 8.21 -11.17 3.05
C ASN A 25 7.45 -9.88 3.38
N VAL A 26 6.54 -9.94 4.34
CA VAL A 26 5.62 -8.85 4.61
C VAL A 26 5.66 -8.42 6.06
N THR A 27 5.75 -7.11 6.28
CA THR A 27 5.47 -6.47 7.57
C THR A 27 4.27 -5.53 7.43
N VAL A 28 3.29 -5.65 8.31
CA VAL A 28 2.12 -4.78 8.38
C VAL A 28 2.28 -3.82 9.55
N TRP A 29 2.17 -2.52 9.25
CA TRP A 29 2.14 -1.48 10.25
C TRP A 29 0.73 -0.98 10.50
N GLY A 30 0.42 -0.75 11.77
CA GLY A 30 -0.77 -0.02 12.19
C GLY A 30 -0.44 1.02 13.25
N ARG A 31 -1.37 1.94 13.50
CA ARG A 31 -1.22 2.88 14.62
C ARG A 31 -1.26 2.10 15.95
N LYS A 32 -0.46 2.51 16.93
CA LYS A 32 -0.36 1.90 18.29
C LYS A 32 -1.70 1.55 18.96
N ASN A 33 -2.71 2.40 18.80
CA ASN A 33 -4.04 2.19 19.39
C ASN A 33 -5.09 1.70 18.36
N SER A 34 -4.65 1.13 17.24
CA SER A 34 -5.55 0.59 16.23
C SER A 34 -6.15 -0.73 16.72
N ALA A 35 -7.47 -0.76 16.89
CA ALA A 35 -8.20 -2.00 17.18
C ALA A 35 -7.93 -3.07 16.12
N ASN A 36 -7.89 -2.69 14.84
CA ASN A 36 -7.58 -3.62 13.75
C ASN A 36 -6.18 -4.22 13.88
N LEU A 37 -5.16 -3.41 14.20
CA LEU A 37 -3.81 -3.93 14.41
C LEU A 37 -3.79 -4.93 15.57
N GLN A 38 -4.41 -4.57 16.70
CA GLN A 38 -4.48 -5.45 17.88
C GLN A 38 -5.16 -6.79 17.56
N THR A 39 -6.26 -6.76 16.80
CA THR A 39 -6.93 -7.99 16.34
C THR A 39 -6.03 -8.82 15.43
N LEU A 40 -5.33 -8.20 14.47
CA LEU A 40 -4.40 -8.90 13.58
C LEU A 40 -3.23 -9.50 14.35
N MET A 41 -2.62 -8.77 15.29
CA MET A 41 -1.54 -9.30 16.14
C MET A 41 -1.98 -10.48 17.00
N ALA A 42 -3.22 -10.45 17.52
CA ALA A 42 -3.73 -11.49 18.40
C ALA A 42 -4.20 -12.74 17.66
N THR A 43 -4.66 -12.61 16.41
CA THR A 43 -5.41 -13.68 15.73
C THR A 43 -4.95 -13.96 14.30
N HIS A 44 -4.06 -13.14 13.73
CA HIS A 44 -3.72 -13.12 12.31
C HIS A 44 -4.95 -13.00 11.40
N LYS A 45 -6.09 -12.51 11.91
CA LYS A 45 -7.35 -12.55 11.20
C LYS A 45 -8.11 -11.24 11.36
N ASN A 46 -8.91 -10.90 10.36
CA ASN A 46 -9.98 -9.92 10.48
C ASN A 46 -11.29 -10.48 9.89
N GLU A 47 -12.31 -9.64 9.75
CA GLU A 47 -13.62 -10.03 9.19
C GLU A 47 -13.52 -10.59 7.76
N TYR A 48 -12.48 -10.24 7.00
CA TYR A 48 -12.38 -10.51 5.57
C TYR A 48 -11.44 -11.67 5.21
N LEU A 49 -10.36 -11.87 5.97
CA LEU A 49 -9.38 -12.93 5.70
C LEU A 49 -8.53 -13.32 6.92
N THR A 50 -7.87 -14.47 6.80
CA THR A 50 -6.77 -14.91 7.65
C THR A 50 -5.46 -14.67 6.93
N LEU A 51 -4.50 -14.08 7.62
CA LEU A 51 -3.13 -13.85 7.17
C LEU A 51 -2.23 -15.03 7.57
N PRO A 52 -1.24 -15.39 6.74
CA PRO A 52 -0.19 -16.34 7.09
C PRO A 52 0.54 -15.98 8.39
N GLU A 53 1.05 -16.99 9.10
CA GLU A 53 1.70 -16.83 10.41
C GLU A 53 3.06 -16.10 10.34
N ASP A 54 3.71 -16.11 9.19
CA ASP A 54 5.00 -15.48 8.93
C ASP A 54 4.90 -14.00 8.51
N ILE A 55 3.68 -13.46 8.38
CA ILE A 55 3.47 -12.02 8.25
C ILE A 55 3.68 -11.37 9.62
N HIS A 56 4.58 -10.38 9.66
CA HIS A 56 4.91 -9.67 10.88
C HIS A 56 4.02 -8.44 11.05
N PHE A 57 3.70 -8.08 12.29
CA PHE A 57 2.93 -6.89 12.64
C PHE A 57 3.73 -5.98 13.56
N THR A 58 3.63 -4.67 13.36
CA THR A 58 4.30 -3.68 14.21
C THR A 58 3.46 -2.41 14.35
N ASP A 59 3.57 -1.73 15.48
CA ASP A 59 3.08 -0.36 15.66
C ASP A 59 4.19 0.70 15.53
N ASP A 60 5.45 0.26 15.38
CA ASP A 60 6.59 1.14 15.14
C ASP A 60 6.79 1.38 13.63
N LEU A 61 6.55 2.63 13.22
CA LEU A 61 6.67 3.05 11.83
C LEU A 61 8.11 2.93 11.33
N ALA A 62 9.10 3.19 12.19
CA ALA A 62 10.51 3.10 11.79
C ALA A 62 10.91 1.65 11.45
N THR A 63 10.49 0.69 12.28
CA THR A 63 10.65 -0.74 11.99
C THR A 63 10.07 -1.12 10.63
N ALA A 64 8.83 -0.70 10.33
CA ALA A 64 8.21 -1.00 9.05
C ALA A 64 8.94 -0.34 7.86
N LEU A 65 9.41 0.90 8.02
CA LEU A 65 10.15 1.59 6.95
C LEU A 65 11.56 1.00 6.73
N HIS A 66 12.24 0.55 7.78
CA HIS A 66 13.54 -0.11 7.64
C HIS A 66 13.43 -1.49 6.98
N PHE A 67 12.33 -2.20 7.20
CA PHE A 67 12.12 -3.55 6.68
C PHE A 67 12.10 -3.62 5.14
N ALA A 68 11.53 -2.61 4.47
CA ALA A 68 11.23 -2.68 3.04
C ALA A 68 11.60 -1.41 2.27
N ASP A 69 12.02 -1.60 1.02
CA ASP A 69 12.22 -0.51 0.05
C ASP A 69 10.96 -0.20 -0.77
N THR A 70 9.98 -1.11 -0.77
CA THR A 70 8.66 -0.90 -1.37
C THR A 70 7.61 -0.90 -0.27
N VAL A 71 6.83 0.18 -0.19
CA VAL A 71 5.87 0.44 0.87
C VAL A 71 4.50 0.67 0.25
N ILE A 72 3.56 -0.23 0.51
CA ILE A 72 2.15 -0.04 0.15
C ILE A 72 1.47 0.78 1.24
N ILE A 73 0.78 1.85 0.87
CA ILE A 73 -0.06 2.62 1.78
C ILE A 73 -1.52 2.32 1.45
N SER A 74 -2.25 1.78 2.42
CA SER A 74 -3.66 1.40 2.28
C SER A 74 -4.44 1.77 3.55
N ILE A 75 -4.69 3.06 3.71
CA ILE A 75 -5.46 3.66 4.81
C ILE A 75 -6.61 4.52 4.27
N SER A 76 -7.35 5.18 5.15
CA SER A 76 -8.30 6.22 4.71
C SER A 76 -7.55 7.36 4.01
N SER A 77 -8.08 7.89 2.91
CA SER A 77 -7.50 9.04 2.18
C SER A 77 -7.26 10.24 3.08
N GLN A 78 -8.17 10.47 4.03
CA GLN A 78 -8.10 11.60 4.96
C GLN A 78 -6.98 11.48 6.00
N GLN A 79 -6.36 10.30 6.13
CA GLN A 79 -5.29 10.04 7.08
C GLN A 79 -3.89 10.09 6.43
N LEU A 80 -3.82 10.28 5.10
CA LEU A 80 -2.57 10.20 4.36
C LEU A 80 -1.60 11.30 4.76
N ARG A 81 -2.06 12.55 4.89
CA ARG A 81 -1.20 13.69 5.23
C ARG A 81 -0.54 13.50 6.60
N ASP A 82 -1.33 13.14 7.61
CA ASP A 82 -0.82 12.86 8.96
C ASP A 82 0.21 11.72 8.96
N LEU A 83 -0.01 10.67 8.14
CA LEU A 83 0.94 9.58 7.99
C LEU A 83 2.22 10.05 7.28
N ALA A 84 2.08 10.81 6.20
CA ALA A 84 3.21 11.32 5.44
C ALA A 84 4.10 12.24 6.28
N GLN A 85 3.51 13.08 7.15
CA GLN A 85 4.26 13.87 8.14
C GLN A 85 5.02 13.00 9.15
N GLN A 86 4.43 11.88 9.59
CA GLN A 86 5.12 10.91 10.46
C GLN A 86 6.27 10.24 9.73
N ILE A 87 6.06 9.80 8.48
CA ILE A 87 7.11 9.24 7.62
C ILE A 87 8.24 10.25 7.46
N ASN A 88 7.93 11.51 7.16
CA ASN A 88 8.92 12.57 6.98
C ASN A 88 9.82 12.73 8.22
N LYS A 89 9.21 12.74 9.42
CA LYS A 89 9.93 12.86 10.70
C LYS A 89 10.92 11.73 10.95
N THR A 90 10.71 10.55 10.36
CA THR A 90 11.67 9.45 10.49
C THR A 90 12.93 9.65 9.66
N GLY A 91 12.84 10.32 8.51
CA GLY A 91 13.92 10.35 7.50
C GLY A 91 14.16 9.02 6.77
N ILE A 92 13.46 7.94 7.10
CA ILE A 92 13.64 6.58 6.56
C ILE A 92 12.76 6.38 5.31
N TYR A 93 12.71 7.36 4.42
CA TYR A 93 11.87 7.31 3.21
C TYR A 93 12.65 7.53 1.92
N GLN A 94 13.93 7.91 2.04
CA GLN A 94 14.79 8.12 0.88
C GLN A 94 14.99 6.83 0.09
N ASN A 95 14.95 6.95 -1.24
CA ASN A 95 15.09 5.91 -2.25
C ASN A 95 14.07 4.76 -2.14
N LYS A 96 12.95 4.97 -1.43
CA LYS A 96 11.85 4.02 -1.36
C LYS A 96 10.84 4.24 -2.47
N THR A 97 10.09 3.19 -2.79
CA THR A 97 8.92 3.26 -3.66
C THR A 97 7.65 3.15 -2.83
N PHE A 98 6.86 4.22 -2.80
CA PHE A 98 5.54 4.24 -2.18
C PHE A 98 4.47 3.88 -3.22
N VAL A 99 3.64 2.90 -2.90
CA VAL A 99 2.51 2.48 -3.72
C VAL A 99 1.21 2.84 -3.00
N LEU A 100 0.49 3.82 -3.52
CA LEU A 100 -0.79 4.26 -2.99
C LEU A 100 -1.89 3.33 -3.50
N CYS A 101 -2.44 2.52 -2.60
CA CYS A 101 -3.56 1.61 -2.88
C CYS A 101 -4.85 2.11 -2.22
N MET A 102 -5.12 3.40 -2.40
CA MET A 102 -6.20 4.15 -1.76
C MET A 102 -6.97 4.91 -2.83
N LYS A 103 -8.28 5.08 -2.63
CA LYS A 103 -9.14 5.89 -3.50
C LYS A 103 -9.60 7.14 -2.75
N GLY A 104 -9.78 8.24 -3.48
CA GLY A 104 -10.37 9.48 -2.98
C GLY A 104 -9.41 10.67 -3.02
N ILE A 105 -9.92 11.80 -2.52
CA ILE A 105 -9.27 13.10 -2.50
C ILE A 105 -9.20 13.57 -1.04
N GLU A 106 -8.15 14.29 -0.67
CA GLU A 106 -8.08 14.95 0.64
C GLU A 106 -9.13 16.06 0.71
N ILE A 107 -10.09 15.96 1.64
CA ILE A 107 -11.24 16.86 1.70
C ILE A 107 -10.82 18.31 1.97
N SER A 108 -9.85 18.52 2.87
CA SER A 108 -9.44 19.85 3.31
C SER A 108 -8.76 20.68 2.22
N THR A 109 -8.11 20.03 1.26
CA THR A 109 -7.30 20.72 0.23
C THR A 109 -7.80 20.47 -1.20
N GLY A 110 -8.63 19.46 -1.41
CA GLY A 110 -9.04 19.02 -2.74
C GLY A 110 -7.92 18.31 -3.54
N LYS A 111 -6.81 17.94 -2.89
CA LYS A 111 -5.64 17.34 -3.57
C LYS A 111 -5.74 15.83 -3.70
N ARG A 112 -5.14 15.32 -4.78
CA ARG A 112 -4.96 13.88 -5.01
C ARG A 112 -3.93 13.30 -4.06
N LEU A 113 -3.97 12.00 -3.86
CA LEU A 113 -3.16 11.33 -2.84
C LEU A 113 -1.66 11.34 -3.18
N SER A 114 -1.33 11.23 -4.46
CA SER A 114 0.04 11.40 -4.95
C SER A 114 0.59 12.80 -4.67
N GLU A 115 -0.24 13.84 -4.81
CA GLU A 115 0.13 15.23 -4.51
C GLU A 115 0.33 15.43 -3.01
N VAL A 116 -0.58 14.90 -2.18
CA VAL A 116 -0.45 14.96 -0.71
C VAL A 116 0.86 14.33 -0.25
N LEU A 117 1.19 13.14 -0.74
CA LEU A 117 2.43 12.47 -0.34
C LEU A 117 3.68 13.23 -0.83
N ALA A 118 3.65 13.77 -2.05
CA ALA A 118 4.75 14.55 -2.62
C ALA A 118 4.98 15.88 -1.91
N GLU A 119 3.95 16.48 -1.31
CA GLU A 119 4.08 17.73 -0.55
C GLU A 119 4.74 17.54 0.82
N GLU A 120 4.50 16.40 1.45
CA GLU A 120 4.95 16.14 2.82
C GLU A 120 6.35 15.53 2.89
N LEU A 121 6.80 14.88 1.81
CA LEU A 121 8.10 14.22 1.73
C LEU A 121 9.06 15.01 0.83
N THR A 122 10.32 15.15 1.26
CA THR A 122 11.34 15.89 0.52
C THR A 122 12.51 14.99 0.10
N GLY A 123 13.04 15.14 -1.11
CA GLY A 123 14.20 14.38 -1.58
C GLY A 123 13.84 13.30 -2.59
N SER A 124 14.55 12.18 -2.56
CA SER A 124 14.46 11.12 -3.56
C SER A 124 13.56 9.99 -3.07
N PHE A 125 12.41 9.80 -3.71
CA PHE A 125 11.52 8.66 -3.51
C PHE A 125 10.60 8.55 -4.72
N ASP A 126 10.05 7.36 -4.94
CA ASP A 126 9.10 7.10 -6.02
C ASP A 126 7.68 7.04 -5.45
N ILE A 127 6.71 7.59 -6.20
CA ILE A 127 5.28 7.38 -5.95
C ILE A 127 4.67 6.68 -7.15
N GLY A 128 3.98 5.58 -6.89
CA GLY A 128 3.03 4.97 -7.82
C GLY A 128 1.68 4.78 -7.17
N VAL A 129 0.68 4.54 -8.01
CA VAL A 129 -0.70 4.28 -7.63
C VAL A 129 -1.06 2.91 -8.17
N TRP A 130 -1.71 2.11 -7.34
CA TRP A 130 -2.35 0.85 -7.74
C TRP A 130 -3.84 0.96 -7.43
N VAL A 131 -4.64 0.91 -8.48
CA VAL A 131 -6.11 0.85 -8.38
C VAL A 131 -6.68 -0.17 -9.36
N GLY A 132 -7.84 -0.71 -9.02
CA GLY A 132 -8.65 -1.46 -9.98
C GLY A 132 -10.00 -1.81 -9.39
N PRO A 133 -10.85 -2.46 -10.20
CA PRO A 133 -12.05 -3.10 -9.71
C PRO A 133 -11.69 -4.38 -8.96
N GLY A 134 -12.58 -4.84 -8.09
CA GLY A 134 -12.47 -6.15 -7.48
C GLY A 134 -12.97 -6.21 -6.06
N HIS A 135 -13.34 -7.41 -5.64
CA HIS A 135 -13.65 -7.71 -4.27
C HIS A 135 -12.54 -8.59 -3.71
N VAL A 136 -12.09 -8.29 -2.49
CA VAL A 136 -11.07 -9.09 -1.77
C VAL A 136 -11.43 -10.59 -1.79
N GLN A 137 -12.73 -10.92 -1.68
CA GLN A 137 -13.23 -12.30 -1.69
C GLN A 137 -12.98 -13.03 -3.01
N ASP A 138 -13.08 -12.35 -4.15
CA ASP A 138 -12.85 -12.96 -5.46
C ASP A 138 -11.39 -13.42 -5.56
N PHE A 139 -10.45 -12.58 -5.12
CA PHE A 139 -9.03 -12.91 -5.10
C PHE A 139 -8.70 -14.06 -4.15
N LEU A 140 -9.32 -14.09 -2.97
CA LEU A 140 -9.14 -15.19 -2.01
C LEU A 140 -9.71 -16.51 -2.52
N GLN A 141 -10.67 -16.47 -3.46
CA GLN A 141 -11.20 -17.63 -4.16
C GLN A 141 -10.38 -18.02 -5.41
N GLY A 142 -9.28 -17.30 -5.68
CA GLY A 142 -8.44 -17.56 -6.85
C GLY A 142 -9.02 -17.07 -8.17
N ILE A 143 -10.01 -16.18 -8.15
CA ILE A 143 -10.63 -15.61 -9.35
C ILE A 143 -9.72 -14.49 -9.87
N PRO A 144 -9.11 -14.63 -11.07
CA PRO A 144 -8.18 -13.64 -11.59
C PRO A 144 -8.87 -12.31 -11.94
N ASN A 145 -8.17 -11.19 -11.76
CA ASN A 145 -8.65 -9.87 -12.18
C ASN A 145 -7.53 -8.99 -12.74
N CYS A 146 -7.92 -7.85 -13.32
CA CYS A 146 -7.04 -6.87 -13.90
C CYS A 146 -7.04 -5.59 -13.06
N MET A 147 -5.86 -5.03 -12.84
CA MET A 147 -5.65 -3.78 -12.09
C MET A 147 -4.81 -2.81 -12.93
N VAL A 148 -4.86 -1.54 -12.58
CA VAL A 148 -4.07 -0.47 -13.20
C VAL A 148 -3.01 0.03 -12.23
N VAL A 149 -1.80 0.21 -12.75
CA VAL A 149 -0.72 0.92 -12.08
C VAL A 149 -0.40 2.19 -12.85
N SER A 150 -0.24 3.31 -12.16
CA SER A 150 0.19 4.57 -12.77
C SER A 150 1.19 5.29 -11.88
N ALA A 151 2.13 5.99 -12.49
CA ALA A 151 3.11 6.82 -11.79
C ALA A 151 3.55 7.96 -12.71
N LEU A 152 4.09 9.04 -12.13
CA LEU A 152 4.61 10.16 -12.92
C LEU A 152 5.77 9.71 -13.82
N ASN A 153 6.62 8.81 -13.33
CA ASN A 153 7.71 8.21 -14.08
C ASN A 153 7.35 6.76 -14.48
N SER A 154 7.31 6.50 -15.79
CA SER A 154 6.95 5.16 -16.33
C SER A 154 7.85 4.02 -15.82
N SER A 155 9.10 4.29 -15.46
CA SER A 155 9.98 3.28 -14.86
C SER A 155 9.48 2.81 -13.49
N VAL A 156 8.83 3.67 -12.73
CA VAL A 156 8.19 3.33 -11.44
C VAL A 156 6.98 2.44 -11.68
N SER A 157 6.12 2.77 -12.65
CA SER A 157 5.00 1.89 -13.02
C SER A 157 5.48 0.51 -13.43
N LYS A 158 6.53 0.43 -14.26
CA LYS A 158 7.12 -0.84 -14.67
C LYS A 158 7.67 -1.63 -13.48
N LYS A 159 8.41 -0.97 -12.59
CA LYS A 159 8.93 -1.58 -11.35
C LYS A 159 7.80 -2.18 -10.50
N ILE A 160 6.70 -1.45 -10.29
CA ILE A 160 5.55 -1.95 -9.51
C ILE A 160 4.90 -3.15 -10.21
N ILE A 161 4.73 -3.11 -11.54
CA ILE A 161 4.19 -4.24 -12.31
C ILE A 161 5.09 -5.47 -12.21
N ASP A 162 6.40 -5.30 -12.35
CA ASP A 162 7.38 -6.39 -12.25
C ASP A 162 7.39 -7.01 -10.84
N ILE A 163 7.13 -6.22 -9.79
CA ILE A 163 7.04 -6.70 -8.40
C ILE A 163 5.74 -7.47 -8.17
N PHE A 164 4.59 -6.92 -8.56
CA PHE A 164 3.29 -7.40 -8.08
C PHE A 164 2.51 -8.27 -9.06
N SER A 165 2.90 -8.41 -10.32
CA SER A 165 2.13 -9.23 -11.28
C SER A 165 2.16 -10.72 -10.93
N SER A 166 1.04 -11.41 -11.14
CA SER A 166 0.90 -12.86 -10.97
C SER A 166 -0.22 -13.41 -11.85
N ASP A 167 -0.47 -14.72 -11.77
CA ASP A 167 -1.63 -15.35 -12.41
C ASP A 167 -2.97 -14.88 -11.82
N LEU A 168 -2.97 -14.31 -10.61
CA LEU A 168 -4.16 -13.82 -9.92
C LEU A 168 -4.47 -12.35 -10.25
N ILE A 169 -3.44 -11.51 -10.37
CA ILE A 169 -3.60 -10.10 -10.75
C ILE A 169 -2.69 -9.77 -11.91
N ARG A 170 -3.31 -9.43 -13.04
CA ARG A 170 -2.63 -8.83 -14.18
C ARG A 170 -2.69 -7.31 -14.08
N PHE A 171 -1.53 -6.67 -14.09
CA PHE A 171 -1.44 -5.22 -14.10
C PHE A 171 -1.29 -4.65 -15.50
N TYR A 172 -1.99 -3.54 -15.74
CA TYR A 172 -1.81 -2.67 -16.90
C TYR A 172 -1.22 -1.35 -16.43
N TYR A 173 -0.22 -0.82 -17.13
CA TYR A 173 0.24 0.53 -16.83
C TYR A 173 -0.64 1.57 -17.52
N SER A 174 -0.90 2.67 -16.83
CA SER A 174 -1.47 3.89 -17.40
C SER A 174 -0.42 4.99 -17.37
N ARG A 175 -0.47 5.89 -18.37
CA ARG A 175 0.28 7.16 -18.33
C ARG A 175 -0.57 8.31 -17.77
N ASP A 176 -1.87 8.08 -17.60
CA ASP A 176 -2.81 9.04 -17.04
C ASP A 176 -2.93 8.83 -15.53
N LEU A 177 -1.98 9.40 -14.77
CA LEU A 177 -1.99 9.35 -13.31
C LEU A 177 -3.22 10.05 -12.74
N ILE A 178 -3.63 11.18 -13.32
CA ILE A 178 -4.74 11.98 -12.83
C ILE A 178 -6.05 11.21 -12.96
N GLY A 179 -6.36 10.69 -14.16
CA GLY A 179 -7.55 9.88 -14.41
C GLY A 179 -7.56 8.63 -13.52
N THR A 180 -6.41 7.98 -13.36
CA THR A 180 -6.28 6.78 -12.50
C THR A 180 -6.63 7.07 -11.03
N GLU A 181 -6.26 8.23 -10.48
CA GLU A 181 -6.59 8.58 -9.09
C GLU A 181 -8.04 9.05 -8.90
N ILE A 182 -8.66 9.61 -9.94
CA ILE A 182 -10.02 10.18 -9.86
C ILE A 182 -11.11 9.13 -10.15
N GLY A 183 -10.92 8.26 -11.14
CA GLY A 183 -11.92 7.28 -11.55
C GLY A 183 -11.85 6.93 -13.02
#